data_AF-B9LSP2-F1
#
_entry.id   AF-B9LSP2-F1
#
_cell.length_a   1.000
_cell.length_b   1.000
_cell.length_c   1.000
_cell.angle_alpha   90.00
_cell.angle_beta   90.00
_cell.angle_gamma   90.00
#
_symmetry.space_group_name_H-M   'P 1'
#
loop_
_entity.id
_entity.type
_entity.pdbx_description
1 polymer ?
#
loop_
_entity_poly.entity_id
_entity_poly.type
_entity_poly.pdbx_seq_one_letter_code
_entity_poly.pdbx_strand_id
1 'polypeptide(L)' 'MTVDVSRGGLLVTLAIFSVIIYELRTVLDFIGIELPLIPYMAGVFILAGVTVWFITLKGGWRTDTESDEPT' A
#
# COMPACT_ATOMS: atom_id res chain seq x y z
N MET A 1 13.05 3.18 15.65
CA MET A 1 11.91 3.88 15.03
C MET A 1 10.81 2.86 14.79
N THR A 2 9.82 2.85 15.67
CA THR A 2 8.53 2.17 15.47
C THR A 2 7.65 3.10 14.67
N VAL A 3 7.06 2.60 13.59
CA VAL A 3 6.11 3.37 12.77
C VAL A 3 4.73 2.99 13.26
N ASP A 4 4.09 3.87 14.01
CA ASP A 4 2.73 3.68 14.50
C ASP A 4 1.75 4.05 13.37
N VAL A 5 1.03 3.05 12.82
CA VAL A 5 0.09 3.24 11.71
C VAL A 5 -1.24 2.57 12.05
N SER A 6 -2.35 3.27 11.82
CA SER A 6 -3.68 2.69 11.99
C SER A 6 -3.98 1.68 10.88
N ARG A 7 -4.67 0.58 11.22
CA ARG A 7 -5.02 -0.47 10.25
C ARG A 7 -5.82 0.08 9.06
N GLY A 8 -6.77 0.96 9.32
CA GLY A 8 -7.58 1.62 8.29
C GLY A 8 -6.72 2.51 7.37
N GLY A 9 -5.88 3.38 7.94
CA GLY A 9 -5.01 4.26 7.18
C GLY A 9 -4.03 3.49 6.29
N LEU A 10 -3.50 2.37 6.78
CA LEU A 10 -2.63 1.48 6.01
C LEU A 10 -3.33 0.90 4.78
N LEU A 11 -4.51 0.30 4.97
CA LEU A 11 -5.24 -0.36 3.88
C LEU A 11 -5.70 0.67 2.83
N VAL A 12 -6.16 1.84 3.26
CA VAL A 12 -6.54 2.93 2.35
C VAL A 12 -5.33 3.43 1.57
N THR A 13 -4.19 3.63 2.23
CA THR A 13 -2.96 4.07 1.57
C THR A 13 -2.49 3.04 0.54
N LEU A 14 -2.50 1.74 0.89
CA LEU A 14 -2.14 0.67 -0.05
C LEU A 14 -3.07 0.62 -1.26
N ALA A 15 -4.38 0.82 -1.07
CA ALA A 15 -5.35 0.85 -2.16
C ALA A 15 -5.07 1.99 -3.14
N ILE A 16 -4.87 3.21 -2.64
CA ILE A 16 -4.55 4.39 -3.48
C ILE A 16 -3.18 4.22 -4.14
N PHE A 17 -2.17 3.81 -3.37
CA PHE A 17 -0.80 3.65 -3.84
C PHE A 17 -0.70 2.63 -4.97
N SER A 18 -1.42 1.51 -4.89
CA SER A 18 -1.44 0.49 -5.94
C SER A 18 -2.01 1.04 -7.26
N VAL A 19 -3.06 1.87 -7.19
CA VAL A 19 -3.65 2.54 -8.37
C VAL A 19 -2.67 3.55 -8.97
N ILE A 20 -2.01 4.36 -8.13
CA ILE A 20 -1.00 5.32 -8.57
C ILE A 20 0.15 4.61 -9.29
N ILE A 21 0.62 3.49 -8.74
CA ILE A 21 1.61 2.67 -9.41
C ILE A 21 1.04 2.17 -10.73
N TYR A 22 -0.16 1.62 -10.82
CA TYR A 22 -0.74 1.21 -12.11
C TYR A 22 -0.71 2.35 -13.16
N GLU A 23 -1.10 3.56 -12.78
CA GLU A 23 -1.08 4.72 -13.69
C GLU A 23 0.32 5.20 -14.08
N LEU A 24 1.34 4.94 -13.24
CA LEU A 24 2.74 5.20 -13.61
C LEU A 24 3.11 4.44 -14.88
N ARG A 25 2.54 3.24 -15.12
CA ARG A 25 2.72 2.52 -16.39
C ARG A 25 2.24 3.36 -17.57
N THR A 26 1.08 3.98 -17.45
CA THR A 26 0.50 4.85 -18.49
C THR A 26 1.41 6.06 -18.74
N VAL A 27 1.96 6.66 -17.69
CA VAL A 27 2.91 7.78 -17.80
C VAL A 27 4.21 7.34 -18.47
N LEU A 28 4.73 6.17 -18.13
CA LEU A 28 5.94 5.60 -18.74
C LEU A 28 5.73 5.28 -20.22
N ASP A 29 4.54 4.79 -20.58
CA ASP A 29 4.13 4.56 -21.97
C ASP A 29 4.13 5.86 -22.78
N PHE A 30 3.66 6.97 -22.20
CA PHE A 30 3.68 8.29 -22.85
C PHE A 30 5.09 8.81 -23.16
N ILE A 31 6.12 8.36 -22.45
CA ILE A 31 7.52 8.73 -22.71
C ILE A 31 8.29 7.63 -23.48
N GLY A 32 7.58 6.64 -24.04
CA GLY A 32 8.14 5.59 -24.87
C GLY A 32 8.72 4.39 -24.12
N ILE A 33 8.40 4.24 -22.82
CA ILE A 33 8.81 3.10 -22.00
C ILE A 33 7.63 2.14 -21.87
N GLU A 34 7.60 1.13 -22.75
CA GLU A 34 6.60 0.08 -22.69
C GLU A 34 6.94 -0.95 -21.60
N LEU A 35 6.12 -1.00 -20.56
CA LEU A 35 6.22 -2.03 -19.52
C LEU A 35 5.27 -3.20 -19.81
N PRO A 36 5.78 -4.44 -19.94
CA PRO A 36 4.93 -5.61 -20.10
C PRO A 36 4.07 -5.84 -18.85
N LEU A 37 2.78 -6.12 -19.04
CA LEU A 37 1.80 -6.16 -17.95
C LEU A 37 2.13 -7.20 -16.87
N ILE A 38 2.46 -8.43 -17.28
CA ILE A 38 2.69 -9.54 -16.34
C ILE A 38 3.85 -9.26 -15.35
N PRO A 39 5.08 -8.95 -15.80
CA PRO A 39 6.18 -8.66 -14.88
C PRO A 39 5.92 -7.41 -14.05
N TYR A 40 5.23 -6.42 -14.62
CA TYR A 40 4.84 -5.22 -13.90
C TYR A 40 3.92 -5.55 -12.73
N MET A 41 2.81 -6.23 -12.99
CA MET A 41 1.83 -6.63 -11.98
C MET A 41 2.46 -7.53 -10.91
N ALA A 42 3.34 -8.46 -11.29
CA ALA A 42 4.08 -9.26 -10.34
C ALA A 42 4.91 -8.39 -9.38
N GLY A 43 5.60 -7.37 -9.90
CA GLY A 43 6.35 -6.40 -9.10
C GLY A 43 5.46 -5.62 -8.12
N VAL A 44 4.31 -5.12 -8.57
CA VAL A 44 3.35 -4.40 -7.71
C VAL A 44 2.83 -5.30 -6.58
N PHE A 45 2.45 -6.54 -6.90
CA PHE A 45 1.97 -7.50 -5.91
C PHE A 45 3.05 -7.85 -4.87
N ILE A 46 4.29 -8.07 -5.30
CA ILE A 46 5.42 -8.32 -4.39
C ILE A 46 5.64 -7.10 -3.49
N LEU A 47 5.64 -5.89 -4.05
CA LEU A 47 5.83 -4.66 -3.29
C LEU A 47 4.75 -4.47 -2.23
N ALA A 48 3.48 -4.67 -2.60
CA ALA A 48 2.35 -4.61 -1.67
C ALA A 48 2.49 -5.67 -0.56
N GLY A 49 2.82 -6.91 -0.93
CA GLY A 49 3.03 -8.00 0.02
C GLY A 49 4.16 -7.73 1.01
N VAL A 50 5.32 -7.27 0.52
CA VAL A 50 6.48 -6.90 1.38
C VAL A 50 6.13 -5.73 2.28
N THR A 51 5.39 -4.74 1.79
CA THR A 51 4.96 -3.59 2.60
C THR A 51 4.08 -4.04 3.76
N VAL A 52 3.06 -4.86 3.48
CA VAL A 52 2.19 -5.43 4.52
C VAL A 52 3.00 -6.28 5.50
N TRP A 53 3.89 -7.13 5.00
CA TRP A 53 4.73 -8.01 5.82
C TRP A 53 5.66 -7.22 6.76
N PHE A 54 6.35 -6.21 6.22
CA PHE A 54 7.25 -5.35 6.99
C PHE A 54 6.51 -4.60 8.10
N ILE A 55 5.33 -4.07 7.81
CA ILE A 55 4.50 -3.36 8.79
C ILE A 55 3.95 -4.33 9.83
N THR A 56 3.55 -5.54 9.42
CA THR A 56 3.09 -6.58 10.35
C THR A 56 4.18 -6.99 11.34
N LEU A 57 5.44 -7.09 10.88
CA LEU A 57 6.59 -7.45 11.71
C LEU A 57 7.04 -6.32 12.65
N LYS A 58 6.87 -5.06 12.25
CA LYS A 58 7.40 -3.89 12.98
C LYS A 58 6.37 -3.06 13.74
N GLY A 59 5.08 -3.19 13.42
CA GLY A 59 4.00 -2.40 13.98
C GLY A 59 3.22 -3.13 15.06
N GLY A 60 3.18 -2.57 16.27
CA GLY A 60 2.19 -2.94 17.27
C GLY A 60 0.81 -2.52 16.75
N TRP A 61 -0.05 -3.48 16.44
CA TRP A 61 -1.38 -3.22 15.90
C TRP A 61 -2.20 -2.52 16.98
N ARG A 62 -2.34 -1.19 16.91
CA ARG A 62 -3.31 -0.49 17.75
C ARG A 62 -4.69 -0.68 17.13
N THR A 63 -5.47 -1.56 17.74
CA THR A 63 -6.88 -1.83 17.39
C THR A 63 -7.86 -0.96 18.16
N ASP A 64 -7.39 0.09 18.84
CA ASP A 64 -8.25 0.94 19.66
C ASP A 64 -9.09 1.84 18.76
N THR A 65 -10.19 1.29 18.25
CA THR A 65 -11.44 2.04 18.18
C THR A 65 -11.79 2.35 19.64
N GLU A 66 -11.36 3.51 20.13
CA GLU A 66 -12.02 4.10 21.29
C GLU A 66 -13.47 4.28 20.86
N SER A 67 -14.34 3.40 21.34
CA SER A 67 -15.78 3.59 21.20
C SER A 67 -16.07 4.95 21.81
N ASP A 68 -16.50 5.90 20.97
CA ASP A 68 -17.26 7.06 21.43
C ASP A 68 -18.48 6.48 22.17
N GLU A 69 -18.33 6.22 23.47
CA GLU A 69 -19.47 6.09 24.37
C GLU A 69 -20.00 7.52 24.54
N PRO A 70 -21.18 7.84 23.99
CA PRO A 70 -21.80 9.12 24.27
C PRO A 70 -22.24 9.09 25.74
N THR A 71 -21.50 9.79 26.59
CA THR A 71 -21.93 10.17 27.95
C THR A 71 -23.10 11.13 27.92
#